data_AF-A0A7V3U4G9-F1
#
_entry.id   AF-A0A7V3U4G9-F1
#
_cell.length_a   1.000
_cell.length_b   1.000
_cell.length_c   1.000
_cell.angle_alpha   90.00
_cell.angle_beta   90.00
_cell.angle_gamma   90.00
#
_symmetry.space_group_name_H-M   'P 1'
#
loop_
_entity.id
_entity.type
_entity.pdbx_description
1 polymer ?
#
loop_
_entity_poly.entity_id
_entity_poly.type
_entity_poly.pdbx_seq_one_letter_code
_entity_poly.pdbx_strand_id
1 'polypeptide(L)'
;LRAAYDARVAGMDAVIMPTSQILPPDLKRLATDHEYYVDVNLHALRNTRIANLMGGTALTLPTGVPSCGIMFVSPPMSEERLLRLGAAAEVALR
;
A
#
# COMPACT_ATOMS: atom_id res chain seq x y z
N LEU A 1 -5.56 -18.47 -4.08
CA LEU A 1 -5.26 -17.04 -4.32
C LEU A 1 -3.79 -16.73 -4.13
N ARG A 2 -3.21 -16.92 -2.94
CA ARG A 2 -1.80 -16.62 -2.64
C ARG A 2 -0.79 -17.26 -3.62
N ALA A 3 -0.85 -18.58 -3.83
CA ALA A 3 0.05 -19.26 -4.78
C ALA A 3 -0.03 -18.71 -6.22
N ALA A 4 -1.22 -18.29 -6.68
CA ALA A 4 -1.39 -17.70 -8.00
C ALA A 4 -0.82 -16.27 -8.08
N TYR A 5 -0.94 -15.51 -6.99
CA TYR A 5 -0.29 -14.21 -6.85
C TYR A 5 1.24 -14.36 -6.87
N ASP A 6 1.78 -15.25 -6.04
CA ASP A 6 3.23 -15.50 -5.94
C ASP A 6 3.80 -15.91 -7.31
N ALA A 7 3.14 -16.82 -8.01
CA ALA A 7 3.55 -17.23 -9.36
C ALA A 7 3.51 -16.07 -10.36
N ARG A 8 2.53 -15.16 -10.24
CA ARG A 8 2.42 -14.00 -11.14
C ARG A 8 3.53 -12.97 -10.92
N VAL A 9 4.00 -12.81 -9.67
CA VAL A 9 4.96 -11.75 -9.29
C VAL A 9 6.38 -12.27 -9.06
N ALA A 10 6.63 -13.57 -9.25
CA ALA A 10 7.91 -14.22 -8.96
C ALA A 10 9.13 -13.59 -9.67
N GLY A 11 8.92 -12.95 -10.82
CA GLY A 11 9.98 -12.27 -11.58
C GLY A 11 10.17 -10.79 -11.25
N MET A 12 9.44 -10.24 -10.28
CA MET A 12 9.46 -8.82 -9.93
C MET A 12 10.14 -8.60 -8.58
N ASP A 13 10.90 -7.50 -8.44
CA ASP A 13 11.50 -7.10 -7.16
C ASP A 13 10.44 -6.64 -6.14
N ALA A 14 9.40 -5.96 -6.62
CA ALA A 14 8.26 -5.51 -5.85
C ALA A 14 7.06 -5.25 -6.77
N VAL A 15 5.86 -5.37 -6.20
CA VAL A 15 4.62 -4.86 -6.80
C VAL A 15 4.36 -3.46 -6.25
N ILE A 16 4.05 -2.52 -7.14
CA ILE A 16 3.90 -1.10 -6.80
C ILE A 16 2.46 -0.64 -7.05
N MET A 17 1.91 0.13 -6.11
CA MET A 17 0.55 0.70 -6.20
C MET A 17 0.40 1.94 -5.29
N PRO A 18 -0.59 2.82 -5.51
CA PRO A 18 -0.93 3.84 -4.51
C PRO A 18 -1.26 3.19 -3.16
N THR A 19 -0.82 3.78 -2.06
CA THR A 19 -1.07 3.20 -0.72
C THR A 19 -2.56 3.21 -0.38
N SER A 20 -3.21 4.36 -0.56
CA SER A 20 -4.67 4.54 -0.40
C SER A 20 -5.28 4.93 -1.73
N GLN A 21 -6.54 4.54 -1.97
CA GLN A 21 -7.28 4.94 -3.17
C GLN A 21 -7.90 6.34 -3.06
N ILE A 22 -8.06 6.82 -1.83
CA ILE A 22 -8.72 8.07 -1.51
C ILE A 22 -7.77 8.97 -0.71
N LEU A 23 -8.00 10.27 -0.82
CA LEU A 23 -7.45 11.26 0.09
C LEU A 23 -8.05 11.10 1.50
N PRO A 24 -7.47 11.74 2.53
CA PRO A 24 -8.03 11.72 3.88
C PRO A 24 -9.52 12.11 3.88
N PRO A 25 -10.41 11.23 4.37
CA PRO A 25 -11.86 11.49 4.38
C PRO A 25 -12.23 12.55 5.43
N ASP A 26 -13.42 13.14 5.29
CA ASP A 26 -13.97 14.07 6.28
C ASP A 26 -14.11 13.41 7.67
N LEU A 27 -13.41 13.98 8.66
CA LEU A 27 -13.35 13.46 10.03
C LEU A 27 -14.68 13.52 10.77
N LYS A 28 -15.49 14.57 10.55
CA LYS A 28 -16.76 14.72 11.24
C LYS A 28 -17.76 13.67 10.75
N ARG A 29 -17.83 13.48 9.44
CA ARG A 29 -18.70 12.46 8.84
C ARG A 29 -18.31 11.06 9.27
N LEU A 30 -17.02 10.75 9.34
CA LEU A 30 -16.53 9.47 9.87
C LEU A 30 -17.10 9.13 11.26
N ALA A 31 -17.30 10.15 12.13
CA ALA A 31 -17.77 9.94 13.49
C ALA A 31 -19.30 9.81 13.61
N THR A 32 -20.06 10.31 12.63
CA THR A 32 -21.52 10.44 12.73
C THR A 32 -22.29 9.62 11.70
N ASP A 33 -21.64 9.18 10.62
CA ASP A 33 -22.27 8.50 9.48
C ASP A 33 -21.61 7.13 9.29
N HIS A 34 -22.35 6.08 9.72
CA HIS A 34 -21.85 4.71 9.71
C HIS A 34 -21.65 4.16 8.29
N GLU A 35 -22.57 4.46 7.36
CA GLU A 35 -22.47 3.97 5.98
C GLU A 35 -21.27 4.63 5.28
N TYR A 36 -21.07 5.93 5.51
CA TYR A 36 -19.87 6.63 5.03
C TYR A 36 -18.59 6.02 5.60
N TYR A 37 -18.55 5.71 6.91
CA TYR A 37 -17.41 5.04 7.53
C TYR A 37 -17.07 3.72 6.83
N VAL A 38 -18.07 2.86 6.59
CA VAL A 38 -17.87 1.56 5.95
C VAL A 38 -17.27 1.74 4.55
N ASP A 39 -17.85 2.63 3.75
CA ASP A 39 -17.40 2.89 2.37
C ASP A 39 -15.96 3.39 2.31
N VAL A 40 -15.64 4.47 3.05
CA VAL A 40 -14.29 5.05 3.00
C VAL A 40 -13.24 4.16 3.65
N ASN A 41 -13.59 3.35 4.66
CA ASN A 41 -12.66 2.38 5.25
C ASN A 41 -12.30 1.27 4.25
N LEU A 42 -13.28 0.77 3.50
CA LEU A 42 -13.03 -0.22 2.43
C LEU A 42 -12.14 0.36 1.33
N HIS A 43 -12.35 1.63 0.96
CA HIS A 43 -11.50 2.32 -0.01
C HIS A 43 -10.09 2.58 0.50
N ALA A 44 -9.94 3.06 1.74
CA ALA A 44 -8.65 3.35 2.35
C ALA A 44 -7.78 2.08 2.49
N LEU A 45 -8.41 0.93 2.79
CA LEU A 45 -7.70 -0.34 3.03
C LEU A 45 -7.58 -1.24 1.79
N ARG A 46 -8.20 -0.88 0.65
CA ARG A 46 -8.29 -1.78 -0.52
C ARG A 46 -6.93 -2.26 -1.03
N ASN A 47 -5.91 -1.41 -1.01
CA ASN A 47 -4.59 -1.75 -1.52
C ASN A 47 -3.69 -2.32 -0.42
N THR A 48 -3.66 -1.72 0.78
CA THR A 48 -2.86 -2.19 1.92
C THR A 48 -3.20 -3.62 2.34
N ARG A 49 -4.48 -4.02 2.21
CA ARG A 49 -4.89 -5.41 2.50
C ARG A 49 -4.26 -6.45 1.57
N ILE A 50 -3.73 -6.07 0.39
CA ILE A 50 -3.06 -7.02 -0.52
C ILE A 50 -1.86 -7.65 0.18
N ALA A 51 -1.03 -6.84 0.85
CA ALA A 51 0.12 -7.34 1.59
C ALA A 51 -0.30 -8.25 2.75
N ASN A 52 -1.36 -7.88 3.48
CA ASN A 52 -1.91 -8.70 4.57
C ASN A 52 -2.39 -10.07 4.07
N LEU A 53 -3.14 -10.09 2.96
CA LEU A 53 -3.75 -11.32 2.43
C LEU A 53 -2.73 -12.22 1.69
N MET A 54 -1.77 -11.62 0.99
CA MET A 54 -0.71 -12.34 0.28
C MET A 54 0.51 -12.61 1.17
N GLY A 55 0.49 -12.10 2.41
CA GLY A 55 1.55 -12.19 3.41
C GLY A 55 2.93 -11.75 2.94
N GLY A 56 2.98 -10.73 2.10
CA GLY A 56 4.22 -10.08 1.66
C GLY A 56 4.66 -8.99 2.64
N THR A 57 5.91 -8.53 2.49
CA THR A 57 6.42 -7.37 3.22
C THR A 57 6.05 -6.10 2.44
N ALA A 58 5.57 -5.05 3.13
CA ALA A 58 5.14 -3.81 2.47
C ALA A 58 5.79 -2.57 3.07
N LEU A 59 6.10 -1.60 2.21
CA LEU A 59 6.69 -0.30 2.55
C LEU A 59 5.91 0.79 1.82
N THR A 60 5.51 1.84 2.53
CA THR A 60 4.96 3.06 1.91
C THR A 60 5.98 4.18 2.00
N LEU A 61 6.24 4.84 0.87
CA LEU A 61 7.01 6.07 0.80
C LEU A 61 6.08 7.26 0.59
N PRO A 62 6.34 8.42 1.22
CA PRO A 62 5.66 9.65 0.86
C PRO A 62 6.04 10.06 -0.56
N THR A 63 5.13 10.74 -1.23
CA THR A 63 5.41 11.42 -2.50
C THR A 63 5.54 12.93 -2.26
N GLY A 64 5.97 13.68 -3.27
CA GLY A 64 5.90 15.15 -3.24
C GLY A 64 4.47 15.73 -3.24
N VAL A 65 3.43 14.89 -3.34
CA VAL A 65 2.02 15.32 -3.30
C VAL A 65 1.44 15.09 -1.90
N PRO A 66 0.82 16.10 -1.27
CA PRO A 66 0.23 15.98 0.06
C PRO A 66 -0.72 14.79 0.18
N SER A 67 -0.56 14.01 1.25
CA SER A 67 -1.40 12.85 1.58
C SER A 67 -1.40 11.71 0.54
N CYS A 68 -0.47 11.72 -0.42
CA CYS A 68 -0.30 10.66 -1.41
C CYS A 68 0.95 9.84 -1.09
N GLY A 69 0.77 8.53 -0.94
CA GLY A 69 1.84 7.56 -0.73
C GLY A 69 1.88 6.53 -1.85
N ILE A 70 3.08 6.02 -2.11
CA ILE A 70 3.32 4.89 -3.02
C ILE A 70 3.80 3.69 -2.21
N MET A 71 3.10 2.56 -2.38
CA MET A 71 3.35 1.33 -1.64
C MET A 71 4.07 0.32 -2.53
N PHE A 72 5.11 -0.28 -1.97
CA PHE A 72 5.89 -1.38 -2.54
C PHE A 72 5.60 -2.64 -1.72
N VAL A 73 5.31 -3.75 -2.40
CA VAL A 73 5.09 -5.06 -1.77
C VAL A 73 6.08 -6.07 -2.34
N SER A 74 6.93 -6.62 -1.48
CA SER A 74 7.92 -7.65 -1.81
C SER A 74 7.56 -9.00 -1.18
N PRO A 75 8.27 -10.09 -1.51
CA PRO A 75 8.03 -11.39 -0.91
C PRO A 75 8.09 -11.39 0.63
N PRO A 76 7.53 -12.40 1.31
CA PRO A 76 7.63 -12.51 2.77
C PRO A 76 9.10 -12.47 3.25
N MET A 77 9.35 -11.89 4.42
CA MET A 77 10.66 -11.87 5.08
C MET A 77 11.77 -11.19 4.24
N SER A 78 11.41 -10.14 3.50
CA SER A 78 12.34 -9.43 2.60
C SER A 78 12.57 -7.97 2.97
N GLU A 79 12.38 -7.61 4.24
CA GLU A 79 12.44 -6.25 4.78
C GLU A 79 13.72 -5.52 4.38
N GLU A 80 14.88 -6.17 4.51
CA GLU A 80 16.18 -5.55 4.15
C GLU A 80 16.26 -5.20 2.66
N ARG A 81 15.80 -6.09 1.78
CA ARG A 81 15.74 -5.84 0.34
C ARG A 81 14.75 -4.72 0.03
N LEU A 82 13.58 -4.75 0.66
CA LEU A 82 12.54 -3.76 0.45
C LEU A 82 12.97 -2.37 0.91
N LEU A 83 13.67 -2.27 2.05
CA LEU A 83 14.22 -1.01 2.54
C LEU A 83 15.32 -0.46 1.63
N ARG A 84 16.17 -1.32 1.06
CA ARG A 84 17.15 -0.90 0.03
C ARG A 84 16.47 -0.37 -1.22
N LEU A 85 15.44 -1.06 -1.71
CA LEU A 85 14.63 -0.58 -2.84
C LEU A 85 13.95 0.75 -2.50
N GLY A 86 13.41 0.87 -1.29
CA GLY A 86 12.76 2.07 -0.79
C GLY A 86 13.68 3.28 -0.75
N ALA A 87 14.89 3.11 -0.20
CA ALA A 87 15.89 4.17 -0.16
C ALA A 87 16.29 4.66 -1.56
N ALA A 88 16.40 3.75 -2.53
CA ALA A 88 16.66 4.13 -3.93
C ALA A 88 15.46 4.86 -4.57
N ALA A 89 14.25 4.36 -4.34
CA ALA A 89 13.03 4.97 -4.88
C ALA A 89 12.75 6.35 -4.30
N GLU A 90 13.07 6.59 -3.03
CA GLU A 90 12.88 7.89 -2.37
C GLU A 90 13.58 9.03 -3.11
N VAL A 91 14.75 8.79 -3.72
CA VAL A 91 15.50 9.80 -4.49
C VAL A 91 14.69 10.32 -5.68
N ALA A 92 13.86 9.48 -6.30
CA ALA A 92 13.04 9.85 -7.45
C ALA A 92 11.68 10.45 -7.07
N LEU A 93 11.30 10.39 -5.78
CA LEU A 93 10.02 10.89 -5.27
C LEU A 93 10.12 12.27 -4.61
N ARG A 94 11.35 12.78 -4.49
CA ARG A 94 11.66 14.14 -4.01
C ARG A 94 11.50 15.18 -5.11
#